data_AF-A0A023NHL0-F1
#
_entry.id   AF-A0A023NHL0-F1
#
_cell.length_a   1.000
_cell.length_b   1.000
_cell.length_c   1.000
_cell.angle_alpha   90.00
_cell.angle_beta   90.00
_cell.angle_gamma   90.00
#
_symmetry.space_group_name_H-M   'P 1'
#
loop_
_entity.id
_entity.type
_entity.pdbx_description
1 polymer ?
#
loop_
_entity_poly.entity_id
_entity_poly.type
_entity_poly.pdbx_seq_one_letter_code
_entity_poly.pdbx_strand_id
1 'polypeptide(L)'
;VEGKVFGLICGCPSGIGVVMEDKALKTAGVEPLNFTSPSHGTSFSNEGCLTITGDSGAVRQAVMAGREVGLKLLSQFGEEPVNDFPSYIK
;
A
#
# COMPACT_ATOMS: atom_id res chain seq x y z
N VAL A 1 7.39 4.80 16.75
CA VAL A 1 7.85 4.05 17.94
C VAL A 1 8.42 2.74 17.45
N GLU A 2 9.68 2.44 17.75
CA GLU A 2 10.31 1.19 17.31
C GLU A 2 9.72 -0.01 18.08
N GLY A 3 9.73 -1.19 17.46
CA GLY A 3 9.18 -2.42 18.05
C GLY A 3 7.67 -2.63 17.89
N LYS A 4 6.99 -1.83 17.04
CA LYS A 4 5.59 -2.02 16.65
C LYS A 4 5.48 -2.64 15.26
N VAL A 5 4.32 -3.20 14.95
CA VAL A 5 4.04 -3.73 13.61
C VAL A 5 4.00 -2.57 12.61
N PHE A 6 4.52 -2.80 11.42
CA PHE A 6 4.57 -1.82 10.36
C PHE A 6 4.04 -2.40 9.05
N GLY A 7 3.28 -1.60 8.30
CA GLY A 7 2.84 -1.91 6.94
C GLY A 7 3.16 -0.76 6.00
N LEU A 8 3.61 -1.09 4.79
CA LEU A 8 3.79 -0.16 3.68
C LEU A 8 2.93 -0.63 2.51
N ILE A 9 2.15 0.29 1.96
CA ILE A 9 1.24 0.06 0.83
C ILE A 9 1.57 1.14 -0.19
N CYS A 10 2.09 0.77 -1.35
CA CYS A 10 2.50 1.75 -2.35
C CYS A 10 2.11 1.35 -3.77
N GLY A 11 1.74 2.34 -4.59
CA GLY A 11 1.36 2.17 -5.99
C GLY A 11 1.93 3.25 -6.90
N CYS A 12 2.22 2.87 -8.14
CA CYS A 12 2.68 3.72 -9.23
C CYS A 12 1.89 3.39 -10.51
N PRO A 13 1.35 4.37 -11.27
CA PRO A 13 1.38 5.82 -10.99
C PRO A 13 0.60 6.18 -9.71
N SER A 14 0.94 7.32 -9.12
CA SER A 14 0.57 7.69 -7.73
C SER A 14 -0.92 7.63 -7.42
N GLY A 15 -1.79 7.87 -8.40
CA GLY A 15 -3.25 7.74 -8.24
C GLY A 15 -3.71 6.32 -7.85
N ILE A 16 -2.98 5.27 -8.26
CA ILE A 16 -3.24 3.90 -7.78
C ILE A 16 -2.97 3.82 -6.28
N GLY A 17 -1.87 4.41 -5.81
CA GLY A 17 -1.48 4.46 -4.40
C GLY A 17 -2.56 5.10 -3.51
N VAL A 18 -3.23 6.14 -4.00
CA VAL A 18 -4.36 6.80 -3.29
C VAL A 18 -5.54 5.84 -3.08
N VAL A 19 -5.88 5.04 -4.10
CA VAL A 19 -6.99 4.06 -3.97
C VAL A 19 -6.58 2.87 -3.11
N MET A 20 -5.32 2.44 -3.17
CA MET A 20 -4.77 1.40 -2.30
C MET A 20 -4.82 1.82 -0.83
N GLU A 21 -4.47 3.07 -0.52
CA GLU A 21 -4.60 3.68 0.81
C GLU A 21 -6.05 3.61 1.31
N ASP A 22 -6.99 4.18 0.55
CA ASP A 22 -8.41 4.24 0.91
C ASP A 22 -8.97 2.84 1.23
N LYS A 23 -8.64 1.85 0.39
CA LYS A 23 -9.08 0.47 0.59
C LYS A 23 -8.46 -0.14 1.85
N ALA A 24 -7.17 0.09 2.11
CA ALA A 24 -6.49 -0.47 3.25
C ALA A 24 -7.06 0.05 4.58
N LEU A 25 -7.25 1.37 4.70
CA LEU A 25 -7.83 2.01 5.89
C LEU A 25 -9.28 1.60 6.14
N LYS A 26 -10.04 1.29 5.09
CA LYS A 26 -11.41 0.77 5.19
C LYS A 26 -11.50 -0.73 5.48
N THR A 27 -10.39 -1.47 5.43
CA THR A 27 -10.39 -2.93 5.59
C THR A 27 -10.25 -3.35 7.05
N ALA A 28 -9.44 -2.64 7.83
CA ALA A 28 -9.20 -2.96 9.23
C ALA A 28 -8.88 -1.69 10.04
N GLY A 29 -9.12 -1.74 11.35
CA GLY A 29 -8.73 -0.65 12.25
C GLY A 29 -7.21 -0.59 12.40
N VAL A 30 -6.56 0.26 11.61
CA VAL A 30 -5.11 0.51 11.62
C VAL A 30 -4.85 2.01 11.82
N GLU A 31 -3.65 2.35 12.29
CA GLU A 31 -3.23 3.74 12.51
C GLU A 31 -2.37 4.22 11.33
N PRO A 32 -2.81 5.25 10.57
CA PRO A 32 -1.99 5.87 9.53
C PRO A 32 -0.83 6.66 10.14
N LEU A 33 0.39 6.37 9.69
CA LEU A 33 1.60 7.09 10.09
C LEU A 33 1.89 8.26 9.15
N ASN A 34 1.86 8.00 7.85
CA ASN A 34 2.10 9.01 6.82
C ASN A 34 1.58 8.55 5.45
N PHE A 35 1.30 9.52 4.58
CA PHE A 35 1.07 9.29 3.15
C PHE A 35 2.02 10.19 2.33
N THR A 36 2.89 9.57 1.53
CA THR A 36 3.83 10.29 0.66
C THR A 36 3.37 10.25 -0.80
N SER A 37 3.62 11.34 -1.53
CA SER A 37 3.15 11.57 -2.89
C SER A 37 4.21 12.33 -3.72
N PRO A 38 4.02 12.55 -5.04
CA PRO A 38 5.06 13.15 -5.89
C PRO A 38 5.56 14.52 -5.42
N SER A 39 4.68 15.33 -4.83
CA SER A 39 5.02 16.68 -4.34
C SER A 39 5.26 16.75 -2.83
N HIS A 40 5.08 15.65 -2.09
CA HIS A 40 5.19 15.63 -0.63
C HIS A 40 5.86 14.34 -0.13
N GLY A 41 7.07 14.47 0.43
CA GLY A 41 7.75 13.36 1.11
C GLY A 41 8.42 12.33 0.20
N THR A 42 8.41 12.53 -1.13
CA THR A 42 9.21 11.74 -2.08
C THR A 42 10.17 12.64 -2.87
N SER A 43 11.15 12.03 -3.56
CA SER A 43 12.04 12.73 -4.50
C SER A 43 11.40 12.84 -5.89
N PHE A 44 10.22 13.46 -5.98
CA PHE A 44 9.45 13.59 -7.21
C PHE A 44 9.13 12.26 -7.91
N SER A 45 9.05 11.16 -7.14
CA SER A 45 8.60 9.86 -7.65
C SER A 45 7.14 9.90 -8.07
N ASN A 46 6.70 9.03 -8.97
CA ASN A 46 5.27 8.90 -9.31
C ASN A 46 4.56 7.87 -8.41
N GLU A 47 4.87 7.88 -7.12
CA GLU A 47 4.35 6.92 -6.14
C GLU A 47 3.35 7.60 -5.20
N GLY A 48 2.33 6.85 -4.80
CA GLY A 48 1.51 7.15 -3.63
C GLY A 48 1.72 6.03 -2.61
N CYS A 49 2.31 6.34 -1.46
CA CYS A 49 2.62 5.34 -0.44
C CYS A 49 1.98 5.68 0.91
N LEU A 50 1.16 4.77 1.43
CA LEU A 50 0.66 4.77 2.79
C LEU A 50 1.59 3.94 3.69
N THR A 51 1.89 4.46 4.88
CA THR A 51 2.52 3.71 5.97
C THR A 51 1.60 3.64 7.18
N ILE A 52 1.50 2.46 7.79
CA ILE A 52 0.57 2.16 8.89
C ILE A 52 1.24 1.38 10.03
N THR A 53 0.67 1.49 11.22
CA THR A 53 0.94 0.64 12.39
C THR A 53 -0.37 0.12 12.97
N GLY A 54 -0.30 -0.79 13.94
CA GLY A 54 -1.46 -1.36 14.64
C GLY A 54 -1.24 -2.80 15.07
N ASP A 55 -2.34 -3.54 15.25
CA ASP A 55 -2.29 -4.97 15.53
C ASP A 55 -1.78 -5.74 14.30
N SER A 56 -0.99 -6.79 14.52
CA SER A 56 -0.32 -7.51 13.43
C SER A 56 -1.30 -8.10 12.41
N GLY A 57 -2.41 -8.65 12.88
CA GLY A 57 -3.48 -9.16 12.03
C GLY A 57 -4.13 -8.06 11.20
N ALA A 58 -4.45 -6.92 11.82
CA ALA A 58 -5.09 -5.78 11.16
C ALA A 58 -4.18 -5.14 10.09
N VAL A 59 -2.91 -4.90 10.43
CA VAL A 59 -1.92 -4.36 9.49
C VAL A 59 -1.75 -5.29 8.29
N ARG A 60 -1.62 -6.60 8.53
CA ARG A 60 -1.52 -7.60 7.46
C ARG A 60 -2.76 -7.60 6.55
N GLN A 61 -3.97 -7.56 7.14
CA GLN A 61 -5.22 -7.47 6.38
C GLN A 61 -5.29 -6.22 5.51
N ALA A 62 -4.92 -5.05 6.07
CA ALA A 62 -4.90 -3.79 5.35
C ALA A 62 -3.89 -3.81 4.18
N VAL A 63 -2.67 -4.33 4.40
CA VAL A 63 -1.65 -4.47 3.36
C VAL A 63 -2.12 -5.39 2.22
N MET A 64 -2.73 -6.53 2.56
CA MET A 64 -3.24 -7.47 1.57
C MET A 64 -4.38 -6.90 0.73
N ALA A 65 -5.30 -6.15 1.36
CA ALA A 65 -6.40 -5.50 0.64
C ALA A 65 -5.90 -4.38 -0.28
N GLY A 66 -4.91 -3.60 0.16
CA GLY A 66 -4.21 -2.63 -0.68
C GLY A 66 -3.55 -3.31 -1.88
N ARG A 67 -2.83 -4.42 -1.67
CA ARG A 67 -2.24 -5.21 -2.77
C ARG A 67 -3.30 -5.70 -3.76
N GLU A 68 -4.41 -6.26 -3.29
CA GLU A 68 -5.44 -6.82 -4.15
C GLU A 68 -6.04 -5.76 -5.08
N VAL A 69 -6.40 -4.58 -4.55
CA VAL A 69 -6.94 -3.50 -5.38
C VAL A 69 -5.87 -2.88 -6.29
N GLY A 70 -4.63 -2.76 -5.80
CA GLY A 70 -3.50 -2.24 -6.59
C GLY A 70 -3.21 -3.09 -7.83
N LEU A 71 -3.18 -4.41 -7.69
CA LEU A 71 -3.01 -5.34 -8.81
C LEU A 71 -4.13 -5.19 -9.85
N LYS A 72 -5.39 -5.13 -9.40
CA LYS A 72 -6.55 -4.95 -10.29
C LYS A 72 -6.52 -3.62 -11.04
N LEU A 73 -6.06 -2.55 -10.40
CA LEU A 73 -5.96 -1.22 -11.00
C LEU A 73 -4.82 -1.14 -12.02
N LEU A 74 -3.62 -1.63 -11.64
CA LEU A 74 -2.47 -1.60 -12.52
C LEU A 74 -2.68 -2.52 -13.74
N SER A 75 -3.41 -3.63 -13.58
CA SER A 75 -3.74 -4.50 -14.71
C SER A 75 -4.66 -3.87 -15.74
N GLN A 76 -5.32 -2.74 -15.44
CA GLN A 76 -6.15 -2.03 -16.42
C GLN A 76 -5.33 -1.40 -17.55
N PHE A 77 -3.99 -1.31 -17.41
CA PHE A 77 -3.11 -0.91 -18.50
C PHE A 77 -2.87 -2.02 -19.55
N GLY A 78 -3.44 -3.22 -19.35
CA GLY A 78 -3.42 -4.30 -20.33
C GLY A 78 -2.42 -5.41 -20.06
N GLU A 79 -1.69 -5.37 -18.94
CA GLU A 79 -0.70 -6.38 -18.56
C GLU A 79 -0.83 -6.75 -17.08
N GLU A 80 -0.63 -8.03 -16.75
CA GLU A 80 -0.66 -8.52 -15.36
C GLU A 80 0.64 -8.11 -14.63
N PRO A 81 0.56 -7.42 -13.48
CA PRO A 81 1.76 -7.10 -12.71
C PRO A 81 2.40 -8.37 -12.14
N VAL A 82 3.69 -8.58 -12.41
CA VAL A 82 4.44 -9.77 -11.99
C VAL A 82 5.45 -9.45 -10.90
N ASN A 83 5.72 -10.43 -10.05
CA ASN A 83 6.79 -10.42 -9.06
C ASN A 83 7.82 -11.49 -9.38
N ASP A 84 9.11 -11.14 -9.38
CA ASP A 84 10.20 -12.08 -9.71
C ASP A 84 10.46 -13.13 -8.60
N PHE A 85 9.95 -12.90 -7.39
CA PHE A 85 10.17 -13.75 -6.22
C PHE A 85 8.87 -14.07 -5.49
N PRO A 86 8.73 -15.26 -4.88
CA PRO A 86 7.53 -15.63 -4.15
C PRO A 86 7.16 -14.60 -3.06
N SER A 87 5.89 -14.17 -3.04
CA SER A 87 5.43 -13.21 -2.03
C SER A 87 5.55 -13.78 -0.62
N TYR A 88 6.11 -12.99 0.30
CA TYR A 88 6.26 -13.35 1.72
C TYR A 88 5.08 -12.88 2.60
N ILE A 89 4.18 -12.05 2.07
CA ILE A 89 2.98 -11.56 2.78
C ILE A 89 1.78 -12.37 2.29
N LYS A 90 1.26 -13.28 3.12
CA LYS A 90 0.18 -14.21 2.77
C LYS A 90 -1.10 -13.89 3.52
#